data_AF-A0A2E4CSK6-F1
#
_entry.id   AF-A0A2E4CSK6-F1
#
_cell.length_a   1.000
_cell.length_b   1.000
_cell.length_c   1.000
_cell.angle_alpha   90.00
_cell.angle_beta   90.00
_cell.angle_gamma   90.00
#
_symmetry.space_group_name_H-M   'P 1'
#
loop_
_entity.id
_entity.type
_entity.pdbx_description
1 polymer ?
#
loop_
_entity_poly.entity_id
_entity_poly.type
_entity_poly.pdbx_seq_one_letter_code
_entity_poly.pdbx_strand_id
1 'polypeptide(L)'
;MSDPISRRPISNRDDGPGAYMRARRLAAGKTIAQCGEAIAALGHGPMAAHDITALEADRPGDYLQLIDALHAHRVFSFDRAHVLALMARTADPALEELSPSIAA
;
A
#
# COMPACT_ATOMS: atom_id res chain seq x y z
N MET A 1 40.96 8.56 -16.37
CA MET A 1 39.97 9.65 -16.60
C MET A 1 39.28 9.31 -17.90
N SER A 2 38.00 8.97 -18.02
CA SER A 2 36.87 8.98 -17.08
C SER A 2 35.82 8.03 -17.67
N ASP A 3 35.18 7.20 -16.86
CA ASP A 3 33.93 6.52 -17.25
C ASP A 3 32.80 7.56 -17.29
N PRO A 4 32.01 7.65 -18.37
CA PRO A 4 30.75 8.36 -18.30
C PRO A 4 29.75 7.42 -17.61
N ILE A 5 29.59 7.59 -16.30
CA ILE A 5 28.46 7.03 -15.57
C ILE A 5 27.21 7.53 -16.29
N SER A 6 26.63 6.61 -17.06
CA SER A 6 25.35 6.73 -17.72
C SER A 6 24.35 7.10 -16.63
N ARG A 7 24.05 8.40 -16.56
CA ARG A 7 22.99 8.95 -15.72
C ARG A 7 21.69 8.37 -16.27
N ARG A 8 21.35 7.15 -15.84
CA ARG A 8 19.99 6.67 -15.93
C ARG A 8 19.13 7.74 -15.27
N PRO A 9 18.07 8.23 -15.90
CA PRO A 9 17.13 9.08 -15.21
C PRO A 9 16.58 8.23 -14.06
N ILE A 10 16.87 8.63 -12.83
CA ILE A 10 16.13 8.17 -11.66
C ILE A 10 14.73 8.72 -11.91
N SER A 11 13.83 7.87 -12.38
CA SER A 11 12.45 8.26 -12.64
C SER A 11 11.83 8.62 -11.29
N ASN A 12 11.89 9.90 -10.92
CA ASN A 12 11.26 10.50 -9.75
C ASN A 12 9.73 10.58 -9.93
N ARG A 13 9.11 9.53 -10.44
CA ARG A 13 7.67 9.41 -10.63
C ARG A 13 7.25 8.03 -10.12
N ASP A 14 6.31 8.06 -9.17
CA ASP A 14 5.32 7.00 -8.95
C ASP A 14 5.71 5.81 -8.05
N ASP A 15 6.03 6.06 -6.77
CA ASP A 15 5.84 5.01 -5.74
C ASP A 15 4.36 5.03 -5.31
N GLY A 16 3.54 4.15 -5.89
CA GLY A 16 2.16 3.93 -5.47
C GLY A 16 2.05 3.49 -4.00
N PRO A 17 0.84 3.47 -3.40
CA PRO A 17 0.66 3.02 -2.02
C PRO A 17 1.24 1.62 -1.78
N GLY A 18 1.15 0.72 -2.77
CA GLY A 18 1.73 -0.62 -2.76
C GLY A 18 3.26 -0.63 -2.72
N ALA A 19 3.89 0.12 -3.61
CA ALA A 19 5.35 0.27 -3.64
C ALA A 19 5.91 0.78 -2.30
N TYR A 20 5.26 1.78 -1.71
CA TYR A 20 5.62 2.30 -0.38
C TYR A 20 5.49 1.20 0.69
N MET A 21 4.36 0.50 0.75
CA MET A 21 4.13 -0.56 1.73
C MET A 21 5.14 -1.69 1.61
N ARG A 22 5.48 -2.11 0.38
CA ARG A 22 6.53 -3.09 0.11
C ARG A 22 7.88 -2.62 0.65
N ALA A 23 8.28 -1.38 0.38
CA ALA A 23 9.55 -0.85 0.85
C ALA A 23 9.65 -0.86 2.38
N ARG A 24 8.55 -0.50 3.08
CA ARG A 24 8.48 -0.53 4.55
C ARG A 24 8.56 -1.95 5.11
N ARG A 25 7.86 -2.91 4.50
CA ARG A 25 7.92 -4.32 4.90
C ARG A 25 9.33 -4.90 4.72
N LEU A 26 9.96 -4.64 3.56
CA LEU A 26 11.30 -5.13 3.26
C LEU A 26 12.35 -4.53 4.20
N ALA A 27 12.26 -3.23 4.53
CA ALA A 27 13.12 -2.59 5.51
C ALA A 27 12.99 -3.19 6.91
N ALA A 28 11.81 -3.72 7.25
CA ALA A 28 11.57 -4.46 8.49
C ALA A 28 12.01 -5.95 8.43
N GLY A 29 12.52 -6.42 7.30
CA GLY A 29 12.96 -7.81 7.10
C GLY A 29 11.83 -8.84 7.13
N LYS A 30 10.57 -8.42 6.94
CA LYS A 30 9.41 -9.31 7.04
C LYS A 30 8.98 -9.85 5.69
N THR A 31 8.54 -11.10 5.65
CA THR A 31 7.89 -11.68 4.48
C THR A 31 6.39 -11.37 4.47
N ILE A 32 5.75 -11.50 3.31
CA ILE A 32 4.28 -11.38 3.20
C ILE A 32 3.60 -12.43 4.07
N ALA A 33 4.11 -13.67 4.09
CA ALA A 33 3.57 -14.75 4.92
C ALA A 33 3.59 -14.39 6.41
N GLN A 34 4.71 -13.87 6.93
CA GLN A 34 4.81 -13.43 8.33
C GLN A 34 3.84 -12.30 8.66
N CYS A 35 3.63 -11.35 7.73
CA CYS A 35 2.68 -10.27 7.94
C CYS A 35 1.23 -10.78 7.87
N GLY A 36 0.94 -11.68 6.94
CA GLY A 36 -0.36 -12.31 6.76
C GLY A 36 -0.77 -13.16 7.96
N GLU A 37 0.14 -13.96 8.50
CA GLU A 37 -0.09 -14.74 9.72
C GLU A 37 -0.38 -13.83 10.92
N ALA A 38 0.39 -12.75 11.08
CA ALA A 38 0.19 -11.79 12.17
C ALA A 38 -1.19 -11.14 12.12
N ILE A 39 -1.69 -10.81 10.94
CA ILE A 39 -3.01 -10.19 10.73
C ILE A 39 -4.15 -11.20 10.74
N ALA A 40 -3.96 -12.41 10.21
CA ALA A 40 -4.95 -13.47 10.24
C ALA A 40 -5.31 -13.87 11.69
N ALA A 41 -4.32 -13.90 12.58
CA ALA A 41 -4.51 -14.16 14.01
C ALA A 41 -5.40 -13.12 14.72
N LEU A 42 -5.61 -11.96 14.09
CA LEU A 42 -6.37 -10.83 14.63
C LEU A 42 -7.80 -10.75 14.08
N GLY A 43 -8.23 -11.76 13.30
CA GLY A 43 -9.61 -11.87 12.80
C GLY A 43 -9.82 -11.40 11.36
N HIS A 44 -8.77 -11.03 10.64
CA HIS A 44 -8.83 -10.63 9.23
C HIS A 44 -8.86 -11.82 8.24
N GLY A 45 -8.87 -13.05 8.76
CA GLY A 45 -9.06 -14.27 7.97
C GLY A 45 -7.81 -14.72 7.18
N PRO A 46 -7.88 -15.89 6.52
CA PRO A 46 -6.75 -16.50 5.84
C PRO A 46 -6.29 -15.75 4.58
N MET A 47 -7.07 -14.77 4.10
CA MET A 47 -6.76 -14.02 2.89
C MET A 47 -5.81 -12.84 3.11
N ALA A 48 -5.44 -12.50 4.35
CA ALA A 48 -4.58 -11.36 4.64
C ALA A 48 -3.27 -11.34 3.83
N ALA A 49 -2.62 -12.49 3.64
CA ALA A 49 -1.42 -12.59 2.81
C ALA A 49 -1.68 -12.30 1.32
N HIS A 50 -2.84 -12.73 0.81
CA HIS A 50 -3.28 -12.43 -0.56
C HIS A 50 -3.50 -10.94 -0.74
N ASP A 51 -4.20 -10.31 0.21
CA ASP A 51 -4.53 -8.89 0.15
C ASP A 51 -3.28 -8.01 0.27
N ILE A 52 -2.32 -8.38 1.13
CA ILE A 52 -1.01 -7.73 1.19
C ILE A 52 -0.27 -7.86 -0.15
N THR A 53 -0.33 -9.02 -0.80
CA THR A 53 0.29 -9.23 -2.11
C THR A 53 -0.36 -8.34 -3.18
N ALA A 54 -1.69 -8.25 -3.18
CA ALA A 54 -2.45 -7.43 -4.11
C ALA A 54 -2.16 -5.93 -3.89
N LEU A 55 -2.17 -5.47 -2.64
CA LEU A 55 -1.80 -4.11 -2.25
C LEU A 55 -0.37 -3.78 -2.72
N GLU A 56 0.62 -4.60 -2.41
CA GLU A 56 2.03 -4.36 -2.80
C GLU A 56 2.29 -4.42 -4.31
N ALA A 57 1.35 -4.97 -5.08
CA ALA A 57 1.36 -4.97 -6.53
C ALA A 57 0.55 -3.79 -7.12
N ASP A 58 0.12 -2.84 -6.28
CA ASP A 58 -0.72 -1.70 -6.64
C ASP A 58 -1.98 -2.13 -7.41
N ARG A 59 -2.55 -3.29 -7.06
CA ARG A 59 -3.83 -3.72 -7.62
C ARG A 59 -4.96 -2.86 -7.05
N PRO A 60 -6.03 -2.58 -7.82
CA PRO A 60 -7.22 -1.93 -7.28
C PRO A 60 -7.90 -2.80 -6.20
N GLY A 61 -8.37 -2.16 -5.12
CA GLY A 61 -9.12 -2.82 -4.04
C GLY A 61 -9.36 -1.90 -2.83
N ASP A 62 -10.28 -2.29 -1.96
CA ASP A 62 -10.49 -1.65 -0.66
C ASP A 62 -9.53 -2.26 0.38
N TYR A 63 -8.43 -1.56 0.63
CA TYR A 63 -7.40 -1.98 1.57
C TYR A 63 -7.45 -1.24 2.90
N LEU A 64 -8.47 -0.42 3.17
CA LEU A 64 -8.50 0.45 4.35
C LEU A 64 -8.42 -0.35 5.65
N GLN A 65 -9.25 -1.40 5.77
CA GLN A 65 -9.26 -2.27 6.96
C GLN A 65 -7.93 -3.00 7.14
N LEU A 66 -7.29 -3.43 6.05
CA LEU A 66 -5.98 -4.08 6.09
C LEU A 66 -4.89 -3.12 6.59
N ILE A 67 -4.86 -1.89 6.06
CA ILE A 67 -3.90 -0.85 6.47
C ILE A 67 -4.08 -0.49 7.94
N ASP A 68 -5.32 -0.36 8.39
CA ASP A 68 -5.64 -0.05 9.78
C ASP A 68 -5.17 -1.15 10.72
N ALA A 69 -5.35 -2.41 10.34
CA ALA A 69 -4.88 -3.56 11.10
C ALA A 69 -3.34 -3.62 11.17
N LEU A 70 -2.66 -3.47 10.02
CA LEU A 70 -1.20 -3.44 9.95
C LEU A 70 -0.61 -2.34 10.82
N HIS A 71 -1.24 -1.17 10.84
CA HIS A 71 -0.83 -0.02 11.64
C HIS A 71 -1.12 -0.23 13.13
N ALA A 72 -2.35 -0.57 13.50
CA ALA A 72 -2.79 -0.73 14.88
C ALA A 72 -1.97 -1.80 15.62
N HIS A 73 -1.64 -2.89 14.93
CA HIS A 73 -0.89 -4.01 15.50
C HIS A 73 0.61 -3.93 15.24
N ARG A 74 1.09 -2.81 14.66
CA ARG A 74 2.51 -2.54 14.40
C ARG A 74 3.21 -3.72 13.71
N VAL A 75 2.54 -4.34 12.74
CA VAL A 75 3.08 -5.51 12.03
C VAL A 75 4.39 -5.13 11.33
N PHE A 76 4.51 -3.91 10.83
CA PHE A 76 5.79 -3.25 10.57
C PHE A 76 5.59 -1.73 10.65
N SER A 77 6.68 -0.96 10.72
CA SER A 77 6.59 0.50 10.85
C SER A 77 6.38 1.16 9.49
N PHE A 78 5.31 1.93 9.37
CA PHE A 78 5.01 2.79 8.23
C PHE A 78 4.15 3.98 8.69
N ASP A 79 4.09 5.04 7.87
CA ASP A 79 3.22 6.19 8.11
C ASP A 79 1.86 5.94 7.46
N ARG A 80 0.84 5.71 8.29
CA ARG A 80 -0.53 5.48 7.84
C ARG A 80 -1.09 6.67 7.06
N ALA A 81 -0.87 7.90 7.52
CA ALA A 81 -1.41 9.09 6.86
C ALA A 81 -0.82 9.23 5.46
N HIS A 82 0.48 8.92 5.31
CA HIS A 82 1.13 8.93 4.01
C HIS A 82 0.55 7.88 3.06
N VAL A 83 0.33 6.63 3.51
CA VAL A 83 -0.28 5.58 2.68
C VAL A 83 -1.67 5.99 2.19
N LEU A 84 -2.51 6.52 3.09
CA LEU A 84 -3.85 6.97 2.72
C LEU A 84 -3.83 8.13 1.73
N ALA A 85 -2.89 9.07 1.89
CA ALA A 85 -2.69 10.13 0.92
C ALA A 85 -2.25 9.60 -0.45
N LEU A 86 -1.43 8.55 -0.50
CA LEU A 86 -1.07 7.88 -1.76
C LEU A 86 -2.26 7.16 -2.40
N MET A 87 -3.06 6.44 -1.60
CA MET A 87 -4.28 5.77 -2.09
C MET A 87 -5.30 6.77 -2.66
N ALA A 88 -5.50 7.90 -1.99
CA ALA A 88 -6.40 8.96 -2.47
C ALA A 88 -5.95 9.54 -3.82
N ARG A 89 -4.64 9.59 -4.09
CA ARG A 89 -4.11 10.07 -5.38
C ARG A 89 -4.30 9.06 -6.51
N THR A 90 -4.47 7.78 -6.18
CA THR A 90 -4.74 6.70 -7.14
C THR A 90 -6.23 6.40 -7.31
N ALA A 91 -7.08 6.94 -6.43
CA ALA A 91 -8.52 6.87 -6.60
C ALA A 91 -8.90 7.69 -7.85
N ASP A 92 -9.66 7.10 -8.76
CA ASP A 92 -10.11 7.77 -9.98
C ASP A 92 -11.05 8.93 -9.59
N PRO A 93 -10.68 10.19 -9.86
CA PRO A 93 -11.54 11.33 -9.52
C PRO A 93 -12.86 11.33 -10.33
N ALA A 94 -12.94 10.60 -11.46
CA ALA A 94 -14.20 10.44 -12.20
C ALA A 94 -15.22 9.53 -11.49
N LEU A 95 -14.79 8.74 -10.50
CA LEU A 95 -15.65 7.91 -9.65
C LEU A 95 -16.17 8.66 -8.41
N GLU A 96 -15.50 9.73 -7.97
CA GLU A 96 -15.99 10.62 -6.89
C GLU A 96 -17.17 11.50 -7.33
N GLU A 97 -17.32 11.78 -8.63
CA GLU A 97 -18.47 12.54 -9.15
C GLU A 97 -19.79 11.72 -9.21
N LEU A 98 -19.73 10.41 -8.97
CA LEU A 98 -20.87 9.51 -9.05
C LEU A 98 -21.30 8.96 -7.67
N SER A 99 -21.72 9.83 -6.74
CA SER A 99 -22.88 9.62 -5.81
C SER A 99 -23.00 10.68 -4.70
N PRO A 100 -24.21 11.19 -4.32
CA PRO A 100 -25.48 11.20 -5.03
C PRO A 100 -26.10 12.62 -5.16
N SER A 101 -26.61 12.93 -6.35
CA SER A 101 -27.79 13.82 -6.45
C SER A 101 -29.02 13.01 -6.01
N ILE A 102 -29.18 12.84 -4.70
CA ILE A 102 -30.46 12.46 -4.06
C ILE A 102 -30.58 13.27 -2.77
N ALA A 103 -30.93 14.55 -2.91
CA ALA A 103 -31.70 15.32 -1.92
C ALA A 103 -31.95 16.74 -2.44
N ALA A 104 -33.08 16.94 -3.12
CA ALA A 104 -33.99 18.08 -2.95
C ALA A 104 -35.22 17.89 -3.85
#